data_AF-A0A7X6ZT06-F1
#
_entry.id   AF-A0A7X6ZT06-F1
#
_cell.length_a   1.000
_cell.length_b   1.000
_cell.length_c   1.000
_cell.angle_alpha   90.00
_cell.angle_beta   90.00
_cell.angle_gamma   90.00
#
_symmetry.space_group_name_H-M   'P 1'
#
loop_
_entity.id
_entity.type
_entity.pdbx_description
1 polymer ?
#
loop_
_entity_poly.entity_id
_entity_poly.type
_entity_poly.pdbx_seq_one_letter_code
_entity_poly.pdbx_strand_id
1 'polypeptide(L)' 'VQAEESLLDEKGKLVLEKADLICYSHGKYWSVGKELGFFGYSVAKKKNIVR' A
#
# COMPACT_ATOMS: atom_id res chain seq x y z
N VAL A 1 -1.69 -19.20 -7.54
CA VAL A 1 -1.47 -18.03 -6.66
C VAL A 1 -2.19 -18.31 -5.35
N GLN A 2 -1.53 -18.12 -4.21
CA GLN A 2 -2.11 -18.36 -2.88
C GLN A 2 -2.02 -17.05 -2.08
N ALA A 3 -3.07 -16.70 -1.36
CA ALA A 3 -3.13 -15.54 -0.48
C ALA A 3 -3.89 -15.94 0.78
N GLU A 4 -3.51 -15.36 1.93
CA GLU A 4 -4.18 -15.58 3.20
C GLU A 4 -5.51 -14.83 3.24
N GLU A 5 -6.59 -15.50 3.61
CA GLU A 5 -7.95 -14.93 3.59
C GLU A 5 -8.10 -13.71 4.50
N SER A 6 -7.30 -13.62 5.57
CA SER A 6 -7.23 -12.46 6.47
C SER A 6 -6.72 -11.17 5.80
N LEU A 7 -6.02 -11.30 4.66
CA LEU A 7 -5.54 -10.20 3.84
C LEU A 7 -6.50 -9.84 2.70
N LEU A 8 -7.64 -10.53 2.57
CA LEU A 8 -8.68 -10.18 1.63
C LEU A 8 -9.82 -9.42 2.33
N ASP A 9 -10.35 -8.43 1.63
CA ASP A 9 -11.59 -7.74 2.00
C ASP A 9 -12.80 -8.59 1.55
N GLU A 10 -14.00 -8.26 2.05
CA GLU A 10 -15.26 -8.95 1.71
C GLU A 10 -15.58 -8.91 0.20
N LYS A 11 -14.95 -7.97 -0.53
CA LYS A 11 -15.05 -7.83 -1.99
C LYS A 11 -13.99 -8.62 -2.77
N GLY A 12 -13.19 -9.45 -2.10
CA GLY A 12 -12.07 -10.17 -2.72
C GLY A 12 -10.90 -9.26 -3.11
N LYS A 13 -10.86 -8.03 -2.58
CA LYS A 13 -9.74 -7.10 -2.81
C LYS A 13 -8.62 -7.41 -1.82
N LEU A 14 -7.41 -7.55 -2.31
CA LEU A 14 -6.23 -7.77 -1.46
C LEU A 14 -5.89 -6.47 -0.70
N VAL A 15 -5.96 -6.52 0.62
CA VAL A 15 -5.65 -5.42 1.54
C VAL A 15 -4.19 -5.54 1.97
N LEU A 16 -3.30 -4.99 1.15
CA LEU A 16 -1.85 -4.98 1.38
C LEU A 16 -1.43 -4.27 2.67
N GLU A 17 -2.26 -3.34 3.16
CA GLU A 17 -1.99 -2.61 4.41
C GLU A 17 -1.96 -3.52 5.63
N LYS A 18 -2.67 -4.66 5.60
CA LYS A 18 -2.69 -5.64 6.69
C LYS A 18 -1.50 -6.62 6.63
N ALA A 19 -0.72 -6.59 5.55
CA ALA A 19 0.30 -7.60 5.28
C ALA A 19 1.69 -7.23 5.82
N ASP A 20 1.81 -6.20 6.68
CA ASP A 20 3.06 -5.71 7.29
C ASP A 20 4.26 -5.75 6.32
N LEU A 21 4.08 -5.08 5.17
CA LEU A 21 5.01 -5.18 4.06
C LEU A 21 6.41 -4.67 4.42
N ILE A 22 7.41 -5.34 3.85
CA ILE A 22 8.81 -4.94 3.94
C ILE A 22 9.33 -4.52 2.56
N CYS A 23 10.16 -3.49 2.54
CA CYS A 23 10.87 -3.01 1.36
C CYS A 23 12.35 -3.36 1.47
N TYR A 24 12.95 -3.86 0.40
CA TYR A 24 14.38 -4.07 0.32
C TYR A 24 15.01 -2.97 -0.54
N SER A 25 15.99 -2.27 0.00
CA SER A 25 16.74 -1.24 -0.74
C SER A 25 18.19 -1.19 -0.25
N HIS A 26 19.12 -1.22 -1.20
CA HIS A 26 20.57 -1.12 -0.96
C HIS A 26 21.08 -2.02 0.18
N GLY A 27 20.70 -3.30 0.21
CA GLY A 27 21.19 -4.26 1.22
C GLY A 27 20.47 -4.20 2.57
N LYS A 28 19.41 -3.39 2.70
CA LYS A 28 18.67 -3.22 3.96
C LYS A 28 17.19 -3.49 3.75
N TYR A 29 16.56 -4.04 4.79
CA TYR A 29 15.11 -4.19 4.90
C TYR A 29 14.52 -3.02 5.68
N TRP A 30 13.38 -2.54 5.21
CA TRP A 30 12.66 -1.39 5.75
C TRP A 30 11.20 -1.77 5.95
N SER A 31 10.60 -1.33 7.05
CA SER A 31 9.15 -1.39 7.21
C SER A 31 8.48 -0.42 6.24
N VAL A 32 7.42 -0.85 5.56
CA VAL A 32 6.60 0.04 4.73
C VAL A 32 5.72 0.91 5.64
N GLY A 33 5.76 2.22 5.43
CA GLY A 33 4.98 3.18 6.21
C GLY A 33 3.54 3.32 5.73
N LYS A 34 2.89 4.42 6.13
CA LYS A 34 1.52 4.75 5.71
C LYS A 34 1.43 4.95 4.19
N GLU A 35 0.24 4.70 3.63
CA GLU A 35 -0.03 5.04 2.24
C GLU A 35 0.29 6.51 1.96
N LEU A 36 0.91 6.77 0.81
CA LEU A 36 1.28 8.12 0.40
C LEU A 36 0.22 8.75 -0.51
N GLY A 37 -0.58 7.94 -1.20
CA GLY A 37 -1.65 8.41 -2.07
C GLY A 37 -2.02 7.41 -3.16
N PHE A 38 -2.85 7.87 -4.11
CA PHE A 38 -3.41 7.08 -5.19
C PHE A 38 -2.63 7.21 -6.51
N PHE A 39 -3.00 6.44 -7.52
CA PHE A 39 -2.41 6.54 -8.85
C PHE A 39 -2.60 7.96 -9.44
N GLY A 40 -1.51 8.65 -9.76
CA GLY A 40 -1.53 10.06 -10.15
C GLY A 40 -1.26 11.04 -9.00
N TYR A 41 -0.99 10.56 -7.79
CA TYR A 41 -0.65 11.39 -6.63
C TYR A 41 0.53 12.35 -6.91
N SER A 42 1.57 11.88 -7.60
CA SER A 42 2.77 12.70 -7.91
C SER A 42 2.46 13.93 -8.77
N VAL A 43 1.37 13.91 -9.55
CA VAL A 43 0.96 14.99 -10.46
C VAL A 43 -0.31 15.72 -9.99
N ALA A 44 -0.95 15.25 -8.93
CA ALA A 44 -2.14 15.87 -8.37
C ALA A 44 -1.81 17.24 -7.76
N LYS A 45 -2.57 18.27 -8.13
CA LYS A 45 -2.46 19.59 -7.48
C LYS A 45 -2.84 19.44 -6.01
N LYS A 46 -2.08 20.07 -5.11
CA LYS A 46 -2.31 20.01 -3.64
C LYS A 46 -3.76 20.28 -3.22
N LYS A 47 -4.47 21.14 -3.95
CA LYS A 47 -5.89 21.47 -3.68
C LYS A 47 -6.86 20.31 -3.94
N ASN A 48 -6.45 19.32 -4.75
CA ASN A 48 -7.24 18.13 -5.10
C ASN A 48 -6.82 16.88 -4.30
N ILE A 49 -5.86 17.00 -3.38
CA ILE A 49 -5.50 15.91 -2.49
C ILE A 49 -6.51 15.96 -1.33
N VAL A 50 -7.65 15.30 -1.51
CA VAL A 50 -8.66 15.13 -0.47
C VAL A 50 -8.49 13.72 0.10
N ARG A 51 -8.44 13.62 1.43
CA ARG A 51 -8.35 12.37 2.17
C ARG A 51 -9.73 11.80 2.42
#